data_AF-A0A8J3NSS4-F1
#
_entry.id   AF-A0A8J3NSS4-F1
#
_cell.length_a   1.000
_cell.length_b   1.000
_cell.length_c   1.000
_cell.angle_alpha   90.00
_cell.angle_beta   90.00
_cell.angle_gamma   90.00
#
_symmetry.space_group_name_H-M   'P 1'
#
loop_
_entity.id
_entity.type
_entity.pdbx_description
1 polymer ?
#
loop_
_entity_poly.entity_id
_entity_poly.type
_entity_poly.pdbx_seq_one_letter_code
_entity_poly.pdbx_strand_id
1 'polypeptide(L)'
;MIELELIARNVLLSSAGPDLVTEVWACRALAARTPGYRSRLVSALLRLERVTDSPAAALRLAEEAVANARQIDPVHDHHATDLLIWALHALQGRLFAVGRTVEGLAARQEIIARYHPGLHTTLGCRVTACYADREPPPVADWAADSTLS
;
A
#
# COMPACT_ATOMS: atom_id res chain seq x y z
N MET A 1 2.08 -23.87 -14.79
CA MET A 1 2.66 -22.72 -14.06
C MET A 1 2.90 -21.54 -15.00
N ILE A 2 3.55 -21.75 -16.16
CA ILE A 2 3.72 -20.74 -17.23
C ILE A 2 2.38 -20.18 -17.73
N GLU A 3 1.36 -21.03 -17.91
CA GLU A 3 0.01 -20.62 -18.31
C GLU A 3 -0.61 -19.55 -17.41
N LEU A 4 -0.43 -19.66 -16.08
CA LEU A 4 -1.06 -18.73 -15.13
C LEU A 4 -0.46 -17.32 -15.23
N GLU A 5 0.86 -17.23 -15.42
CA GLU A 5 1.55 -15.94 -15.59
C GLU A 5 1.16 -15.26 -16.91
N LEU A 6 0.98 -16.04 -17.99
CA LEU A 6 0.52 -15.53 -19.27
C LEU A 6 -0.91 -15.00 -19.17
N ILE A 7 -1.82 -15.74 -18.52
CA ILE A 7 -3.19 -15.26 -18.29
C ILE A 7 -3.17 -13.98 -17.46
N ALA A 8 -2.42 -13.95 -16.35
CA ALA A 8 -2.31 -12.78 -15.49
C ALA A 8 -1.77 -11.55 -16.26
N ARG A 9 -0.74 -11.72 -17.10
CA ARG A 9 -0.22 -10.64 -17.95
C ARG A 9 -1.28 -10.16 -18.95
N ASN A 10 -1.95 -11.07 -19.64
CA ASN A 10 -2.98 -10.72 -20.62
C ASN A 10 -4.13 -9.93 -19.98
N VAL A 11 -4.57 -10.33 -18.79
CA VAL A 11 -5.56 -9.59 -18.00
C VAL A 11 -5.09 -8.15 -17.73
N LEU A 12 -3.85 -7.99 -17.25
CA LEU A 12 -3.31 -6.67 -16.90
C LEU A 12 -3.03 -5.76 -18.11
N LEU A 13 -2.89 -6.35 -19.31
CA LEU A 13 -2.65 -5.66 -20.58
C LEU A 13 -3.94 -5.41 -21.38
N SER A 14 -5.09 -5.89 -20.89
CA SER A 14 -6.40 -5.63 -21.50
C SER A 14 -6.68 -4.13 -21.59
N SER A 15 -7.14 -3.66 -22.75
CA SER A 15 -7.43 -2.24 -23.00
C SER A 15 -8.56 -1.69 -22.14
N ALA A 16 -9.50 -2.53 -21.71
CA ALA A 16 -10.57 -2.15 -20.79
C ALA A 16 -10.10 -2.05 -19.32
N GLY A 17 -8.95 -2.64 -19.01
CA GLY A 17 -8.49 -2.84 -17.64
C GLY A 17 -9.32 -3.90 -16.88
N PRO A 18 -8.71 -4.66 -15.95
CA PRO A 18 -9.45 -5.56 -15.07
C PRO A 18 -10.21 -4.78 -13.98
N ASP A 19 -11.27 -5.39 -13.43
CA ASP A 19 -11.81 -4.96 -12.15
C ASP A 19 -10.78 -5.18 -11.01
N LEU A 20 -11.00 -4.57 -9.86
CA LEU A 20 -10.04 -4.58 -8.75
C LEU A 20 -9.72 -5.98 -8.21
N VAL A 21 -10.70 -6.88 -8.15
CA VAL A 21 -10.48 -8.25 -7.65
C VAL A 21 -9.60 -9.01 -8.62
N THR A 22 -9.91 -8.91 -9.91
CA THR A 22 -9.15 -9.53 -10.99
C THR A 22 -7.73 -8.93 -11.08
N GLU A 23 -7.58 -7.62 -10.90
CA GLU A 23 -6.27 -6.96 -10.88
C GLU A 23 -5.39 -7.48 -9.74
N VAL A 24 -5.94 -7.57 -8.53
CA VAL A 24 -5.23 -8.11 -7.37
C VAL A 24 -4.83 -9.56 -7.61
N TRP A 25 -5.72 -10.39 -8.15
CA TRP A 25 -5.41 -11.78 -8.51
C TRP A 25 -4.22 -11.86 -9.47
N ALA A 26 -4.26 -11.09 -10.57
CA ALA A 26 -3.20 -11.12 -11.57
C ALA A 26 -1.87 -10.59 -11.01
N CYS A 27 -1.91 -9.52 -10.21
CA CYS A 27 -0.72 -8.99 -9.56
C CYS A 27 -0.13 -9.96 -8.53
N ARG A 28 -0.95 -10.69 -7.76
CA ARG A 28 -0.48 -11.76 -6.86
C ARG A 28 0.24 -12.87 -7.62
N ALA A 29 -0.36 -13.32 -8.73
CA ALA A 29 0.22 -14.37 -9.56
C ALA A 29 1.60 -13.97 -10.10
N LEU A 30 1.77 -12.71 -10.50
CA LEU A 30 3.02 -12.21 -11.07
C LEU A 30 4.05 -11.82 -10.01
N ALA A 31 3.65 -11.19 -8.91
CA ALA A 31 4.54 -10.76 -7.83
C ALA A 31 5.25 -11.94 -7.14
N ALA A 32 4.65 -13.13 -7.16
CA ALA A 32 5.28 -14.35 -6.64
C ALA A 32 6.57 -14.74 -7.37
N ARG A 33 6.78 -14.25 -8.60
CA ARG A 33 7.91 -14.63 -9.47
C ARG A 33 8.68 -13.44 -10.02
N THR A 34 8.01 -12.31 -10.18
CA THR A 34 8.57 -11.09 -10.73
C THR A 34 8.42 -9.96 -9.73
N PRO A 35 9.48 -9.63 -8.96
CA PRO A 35 9.45 -8.58 -7.93
C PRO A 35 8.87 -7.23 -8.36
N GLY A 36 9.07 -6.85 -9.63
CA GLY A 36 8.58 -5.58 -10.18
C GLY A 36 7.05 -5.41 -10.18
N TYR A 37 6.28 -6.48 -9.97
CA TYR A 37 4.82 -6.38 -9.85
C TYR A 37 4.34 -6.03 -8.42
N ARG A 38 5.22 -6.02 -7.42
CA ARG A 38 4.82 -5.74 -6.03
C ARG A 38 4.24 -4.35 -5.85
N SER A 39 4.80 -3.33 -6.49
CA SER A 39 4.30 -1.95 -6.39
C SER A 39 2.88 -1.83 -6.95
N ARG A 40 2.60 -2.50 -8.08
CA ARG A 40 1.25 -2.58 -8.65
C ARG A 40 0.31 -3.39 -7.75
N LEU A 41 0.78 -4.48 -7.16
CA LEU A 41 0.00 -5.28 -6.21
C LEU A 41 -0.42 -4.46 -5.00
N VAL A 42 0.50 -3.72 -4.37
CA VAL A 42 0.20 -2.86 -3.21
C VAL A 42 -0.87 -1.83 -3.59
N SER A 43 -0.70 -1.13 -4.71
CA SER A 43 -1.68 -0.15 -5.19
C SER A 43 -3.06 -0.75 -5.50
N ALA A 44 -3.12 -1.98 -6.03
CA ALA A 44 -4.37 -2.69 -6.29
C ALA A 44 -5.06 -3.14 -4.98
N LEU A 45 -4.29 -3.68 -4.04
CA LEU A 45 -4.77 -4.10 -2.72
C LEU A 45 -5.41 -2.94 -1.97
N LEU A 46 -4.75 -1.77 -1.95
CA LEU A 46 -5.25 -0.60 -1.23
C LEU A 46 -6.45 0.09 -1.92
N ARG A 47 -6.63 -0.08 -3.22
CA ARG A 47 -7.87 0.31 -3.91
C ARG A 47 -9.01 -0.64 -3.57
N LEU A 48 -8.76 -1.95 -3.60
CA LEU A 48 -9.76 -2.98 -3.29
C LEU A 48 -10.22 -2.90 -1.84
N GLU A 49 -9.28 -2.73 -0.91
CA GLU A 49 -9.51 -2.59 0.52
C GLU A 49 -10.51 -1.48 0.84
N ARG A 50 -10.42 -0.35 0.14
CA ARG A 50 -11.27 0.82 0.36
C ARG A 50 -12.73 0.59 0.02
N VAL A 51 -12.98 -0.17 -1.05
CA VAL A 51 -14.32 -0.47 -1.54
C VAL A 51 -14.88 -1.78 -0.97
N THR A 52 -14.13 -2.41 -0.06
CA THR A 52 -14.54 -3.65 0.60
C THR A 52 -15.38 -3.33 1.83
N ASP A 53 -16.64 -3.76 1.82
CA ASP A 53 -17.59 -3.49 2.93
C ASP A 53 -17.31 -4.34 4.18
N SER A 54 -16.67 -5.49 4.03
CA SER A 54 -16.35 -6.37 5.16
C SER A 54 -15.12 -5.87 5.92
N PRO A 55 -15.24 -5.49 7.21
CA PRO A 55 -14.09 -5.00 8.00
C PRO A 55 -12.95 -6.01 8.09
N ALA A 56 -13.29 -7.31 8.22
CA ALA A 56 -12.30 -8.38 8.29
C ALA A 56 -11.56 -8.58 6.96
N ALA A 57 -12.26 -8.48 5.83
CA ALA A 57 -11.64 -8.58 4.51
C ALA A 57 -10.78 -7.34 4.19
N ALA A 58 -11.24 -6.14 4.54
CA ALA A 58 -10.46 -4.91 4.39
C ALA A 58 -9.18 -4.96 5.23
N LEU A 59 -9.26 -5.41 6.49
CA LEU A 59 -8.07 -5.59 7.34
C LEU A 59 -7.07 -6.56 6.70
N ARG A 60 -7.52 -7.71 6.21
CA ARG A 60 -6.65 -8.68 5.52
C ARG A 60 -5.97 -8.10 4.28
N LEU A 61 -6.68 -7.30 3.50
CA LEU A 61 -6.10 -6.64 2.32
C LEU A 61 -5.04 -5.61 2.72
N ALA A 62 -5.25 -4.86 3.79
CA ALA A 62 -4.27 -3.92 4.33
C ALA A 62 -3.02 -4.64 4.89
N GLU A 63 -3.20 -5.74 5.64
CA GLU A 63 -2.11 -6.59 6.13
C GLU A 63 -1.25 -7.13 4.97
N GLU A 64 -1.89 -7.60 3.90
CA GLU A 64 -1.20 -8.06 2.70
C GLU A 64 -0.47 -6.94 1.96
N ALA A 65 -1.06 -5.74 1.90
CA ALA A 65 -0.42 -4.59 1.29
C ALA A 65 0.88 -4.22 2.03
N VAL A 66 0.86 -4.21 3.37
CA VAL A 66 2.06 -3.96 4.17
C VAL A 66 3.12 -5.05 3.95
N ALA A 67 2.70 -6.31 3.92
CA ALA A 67 3.62 -7.43 3.69
C ALA A 67 4.32 -7.35 2.32
N ASN A 68 3.62 -6.90 1.28
CA ASN A 68 4.21 -6.70 -0.05
C ASN A 68 5.03 -5.42 -0.15
N ALA A 69 4.59 -4.32 0.45
CA ALA A 69 5.31 -3.05 0.45
C ALA A 69 6.69 -3.18 1.12
N ARG A 70 6.78 -3.95 2.22
CA ARG A 70 8.06 -4.26 2.89
C ARG A 70 9.05 -5.06 2.04
N GLN A 71 8.61 -5.67 0.94
CA GLN A 71 9.46 -6.42 0.02
C GLN A 71 9.88 -5.61 -1.22
N ILE A 72 9.46 -4.35 -1.33
CA ILE A 72 9.86 -3.46 -2.42
C ILE A 72 11.23 -2.88 -2.05
N ASP A 73 12.21 -3.04 -2.94
CA ASP A 73 13.55 -2.48 -2.75
C ASP A 73 13.55 -0.98 -3.07
N PRO A 74 13.80 -0.10 -2.08
CA PRO A 74 13.80 1.35 -2.29
C PRO A 74 14.91 1.85 -3.23
N VAL A 75 15.95 1.04 -3.50
CA VAL A 75 17.00 1.38 -4.48
C VAL A 75 16.46 1.29 -5.90
N HIS A 76 15.59 0.32 -6.16
CA HIS A 76 15.05 0.02 -7.49
C HIS A 76 13.67 0.63 -7.73
N ASP A 77 12.95 0.98 -6.66
CA ASP A 77 11.66 1.67 -6.73
C ASP A 77 11.60 2.79 -5.68
N HIS A 78 11.73 4.03 -6.16
CA HIS A 78 11.66 5.23 -5.33
C HIS A 78 10.31 5.45 -4.63
N HIS A 79 9.25 4.73 -5.04
CA HIS A 79 7.94 4.76 -4.39
C HIS A 79 7.82 3.77 -3.22
N ALA A 80 8.83 2.92 -2.95
CA ALA A 80 8.76 1.88 -1.93
C ALA A 80 8.36 2.43 -0.54
N THR A 81 8.98 3.54 -0.13
CA THR A 81 8.68 4.20 1.16
C THR A 81 7.24 4.71 1.21
N ASP A 82 6.74 5.32 0.15
CA ASP A 82 5.37 5.83 0.09
C ASP A 82 4.33 4.72 0.15
N LEU A 83 4.54 3.68 -0.65
CA LEU A 83 3.66 2.54 -0.69
C LEU A 83 3.57 1.86 0.68
N LEU A 84 4.69 1.80 1.41
CA LEU A 84 4.69 1.30 2.78
C LEU A 84 3.92 2.24 3.73
N ILE A 85 4.14 3.55 3.66
CA ILE A 85 3.41 4.53 4.49
C ILE A 85 1.89 4.42 4.25
N TRP A 86 1.45 4.35 3.00
CA TRP A 86 0.03 4.22 2.66
C TRP A 86 -0.55 2.88 3.10
N ALA A 87 0.20 1.79 2.95
CA ALA A 87 -0.23 0.48 3.43
C ALA A 87 -0.37 0.45 4.96
N LEU A 88 0.57 1.02 5.69
CA LEU A 88 0.52 1.15 7.14
C LEU A 88 -0.64 2.04 7.59
N HIS A 89 -0.94 3.11 6.85
CA HIS A 89 -2.05 4.00 7.16
C HIS A 89 -3.40 3.27 7.02
N ALA A 90 -3.58 2.50 5.94
CA ALA A 90 -4.75 1.65 5.77
C ALA A 90 -4.86 0.62 6.91
N LEU A 91 -3.74 -0.06 7.22
CA LEU A 91 -3.67 -1.05 8.29
C LEU A 91 -4.06 -0.44 9.65
N GLN A 92 -3.49 0.72 10.01
CA GLN A 92 -3.82 1.46 11.23
C GLN A 92 -5.34 1.71 11.32
N GLY A 93 -5.94 2.28 10.26
CA GLY A 93 -7.36 2.60 10.26
C GLY A 93 -8.24 1.36 10.48
N ARG A 94 -7.88 0.23 9.87
CA ARG A 94 -8.62 -1.02 10.03
C ARG A 94 -8.40 -1.68 11.39
N LEU A 95 -7.20 -1.60 11.94
CA LEU A 95 -6.91 -2.08 13.29
C LEU A 95 -7.73 -1.31 14.34
N PHE A 96 -7.83 0.01 14.22
CA PHE A 96 -8.70 0.79 15.10
C PHE A 96 -10.18 0.44 14.94
N ALA A 97 -10.65 0.24 13.71
CA ALA A 97 -12.05 -0.13 13.45
C ALA A 97 -12.44 -1.47 14.09
N VAL A 98 -11.49 -2.40 14.29
CA VAL A 98 -11.74 -3.69 14.97
C VAL A 98 -11.27 -3.71 16.43
N GLY A 99 -10.92 -2.57 17.02
CA GLY A 99 -10.53 -2.46 18.43
C GLY A 99 -9.11 -2.93 18.76
N ARG A 100 -8.26 -3.20 17.75
CA ARG A 100 -6.85 -3.61 17.92
C ARG A 100 -5.94 -2.38 18.07
N THR A 101 -6.19 -1.57 19.10
CA THR A 101 -5.59 -0.24 19.28
C THR A 101 -4.07 -0.28 19.41
N VAL A 102 -3.50 -1.22 20.17
CA VAL A 102 -2.04 -1.34 20.36
C VAL A 102 -1.32 -1.51 19.03
N GLU A 103 -1.86 -2.36 18.16
CA GLU A 103 -1.27 -2.65 16.86
C GLU A 103 -1.45 -1.49 15.88
N GLY A 104 -2.59 -0.79 15.95
CA GLY A 104 -2.80 0.44 15.18
C GLY A 104 -1.81 1.54 15.55
N LEU A 105 -1.52 1.70 16.85
CA LEU A 105 -0.51 2.64 17.32
C LEU A 105 0.92 2.22 16.90
N ALA A 106 1.24 0.93 16.89
CA ALA A 106 2.51 0.45 16.38
C ALA A 106 2.69 0.77 14.88
N ALA A 107 1.64 0.58 14.07
CA ALA A 107 1.66 0.98 12.66
C ALA A 107 1.86 2.50 12.50
N ARG A 108 1.21 3.31 13.35
CA ARG A 108 1.40 4.77 13.40
C ARG A 108 2.84 5.18 13.68
N GLN A 109 3.45 4.56 14.69
CA GLN A 109 4.85 4.82 15.06
C GLN A 109 5.79 4.45 13.90
N GLU A 110 5.51 3.35 13.20
CA GLU A 110 6.27 2.95 12.01
C GLU A 110 6.20 4.00 10.89
N ILE A 111 5.03 4.61 10.69
CA ILE A 111 4.83 5.71 9.73
C ILE A 111 5.67 6.94 10.15
N ILE A 112 5.56 7.37 11.41
CA ILE A 112 6.29 8.56 11.91
C ILE A 112 7.81 8.38 11.71
N ALA A 113 8.35 7.20 12.02
CA ALA A 113 9.78 6.92 11.87
C ALA A 113 10.27 6.93 10.41
N ARG A 114 9.39 6.72 9.44
CA ARG A 114 9.72 6.67 8.01
C ARG A 114 9.40 7.96 7.28
N TYR A 115 8.42 8.71 7.77
CA TYR A 115 7.97 9.93 7.14
C TYR A 115 9.03 11.03 7.27
N HIS A 116 9.56 11.44 6.12
CA HIS A 116 10.48 12.56 6.01
C HIS A 116 9.80 13.63 5.15
N PRO A 117 9.36 14.76 5.73
CA PRO A 117 8.72 15.83 4.97
C PRO A 117 9.58 16.28 3.78
N GLY A 118 8.98 16.42 2.60
CA GLY A 118 9.66 16.96 1.41
C GLY A 118 10.52 15.96 0.62
N LEU A 119 10.61 14.68 1.02
CA LEU A 119 11.39 13.65 0.32
C LEU A 119 11.06 13.56 -1.19
N HIS A 120 9.78 13.65 -1.56
CA HIS A 120 9.33 13.61 -2.97
C HIS A 120 9.74 14.84 -3.77
N THR A 121 9.73 16.02 -3.12
CA THR A 121 10.18 17.27 -3.72
C THR A 121 11.70 17.26 -3.93
N THR A 122 12.45 16.74 -2.96
CA THR A 122 13.91 16.61 -3.03
C THR A 122 14.37 15.59 -4.08
N LEU A 123 13.61 14.49 -4.28
CA LEU A 123 13.90 13.47 -5.28
C LEU A 123 13.38 13.82 -6.68
N GLY A 124 12.72 14.97 -6.87
CA GLY A 124 12.21 15.40 -8.17
C GLY A 124 11.14 14.46 -8.74
N CYS A 125 10.37 13.80 -7.88
CA CYS A 125 9.34 12.86 -8.29
C CYS A 125 8.20 13.62 -8.98
N ARG A 126 8.14 13.56 -10.32
CA ARG A 126 7.09 14.20 -11.14
C ARG A 126 5.75 13.47 -11.09
N VAL A 127 5.66 12.38 -10.34
CA VAL A 127 4.48 11.52 -10.34
C VAL A 127 3.46 12.04 -9.34
N THR A 128 2.56 12.89 -9.83
CA THR A 128 1.21 13.16 -9.31
C THR A 128 0.30 11.92 -9.35
N ALA A 129 0.84 10.72 -9.12
CA ALA A 129 0.10 9.48 -8.94
C ALA A 129 0.53 8.71 -7.67
N CYS A 130 1.36 9.30 -6.80
CA CYS A 130 1.43 8.88 -5.40
C CYS A 130 0.13 9.31 -4.70
N TYR A 131 -0.95 8.52 -4.80
CA TYR A 131 -2.19 8.74 -4.04
C TYR A 131 -2.86 10.12 -4.22
N ALA A 132 -2.75 10.70 -5.40
CA ALA A 132 -2.85 12.14 -5.66
C ALA A 132 -4.21 12.86 -5.50
N ASP A 133 -5.18 12.31 -4.75
CA ASP A 133 -6.44 13.02 -4.45
C ASP A 133 -6.81 13.02 -2.96
N ARG A 134 -5.90 12.63 -2.05
CA ARG A 134 -6.14 12.73 -0.61
C ARG A 134 -5.02 13.42 0.14
N GLU A 135 -5.42 14.08 1.22
CA GLU A 135 -4.52 14.63 2.24
C GLU A 135 -3.60 13.50 2.73
N PRO A 136 -2.27 13.74 2.79
CA PRO A 136 -1.34 12.76 3.35
C PRO A 136 -1.77 12.37 4.76
N PRO A 137 -1.36 11.19 5.27
CA PRO A 137 -1.57 10.88 6.68
C PRO A 137 -1.10 12.07 7.54
N PRO A 138 -1.85 12.50 8.57
CA PRO A 138 -1.50 13.67 9.40
C PRO A 138 -0.36 13.33 10.36
N VAL A 139 0.81 12.97 9.80
CA VAL A 139 1.97 12.47 10.55
C VAL A 139 2.52 13.52 11.50
N ALA A 140 2.45 14.81 11.12
CA ALA A 140 2.87 15.92 11.97
C ALA A 140 2.06 15.96 13.27
N ASP A 141 0.74 15.81 13.19
CA ASP A 141 -0.15 15.83 14.35
C ASP A 141 0.12 14.62 15.26
N TRP A 142 0.27 13.44 14.67
CA TRP A 142 0.58 12.22 15.41
C TRP A 142 1.93 12.27 16.13
N ALA A 143 2.93 12.90 15.51
CA ALA A 143 4.24 13.09 16.11
C ALA A 143 4.16 14.03 17.33
N ALA A 144 3.39 15.12 17.24
CA ALA A 144 3.17 16.02 18.37
C ALA A 144 2.50 15.31 19.56
N ASP A 145 1.43 14.55 19.32
CA ASP A 145 0.72 13.78 20.36
C ASP A 145 1.64 12.77 21.06
N SER A 146 2.55 12.11 20.31
CA SER A 146 3.47 11.11 20.85
C SER A 146 4.56 11.68 21.77
N THR A 147 4.79 13.00 21.75
CA THR A 147 5.77 13.67 22.65
C THR A 147 5.16 14.13 23.97
N LEU A 148 3.83 13.99 24.13
CA LEU A 148 3.07 14.46 25.30
C LEU A 148 2.65 13.33 26.26
N SER A 149 3.01 12.07 25.97
CA SER A 149 2.79 10.89 26.85
C SER A 149 4.11 10.36 27.42
#